data_AF-A0AAV2S3Q2-F1
#
_entry.id   AF-A0AAV2S3Q2-F1
#
_cell.length_a   1.000
_cell.length_b   1.000
_cell.length_c   1.000
_cell.angle_alpha   90.00
_cell.angle_beta   90.00
_cell.angle_gamma   90.00
#
_symmetry.space_group_name_H-M   'P 1'
#
loop_
_entity.id
_entity.type
_entity.pdbx_description
1 polymer ?
#
loop_
_entity_poly.entity_id
_entity_poly.type
_entity_poly.pdbx_seq_one_letter_code
_entity_poly.pdbx_strand_id
1 'polypeptide(L)'
;WPAVHMGDMLRLGVLWKMGGLYSDSDTICMRSVEGITNMVALGRPGHVNNHIMHFDKHHPFLDICMKSYAKSYKATCYLSGVKALHSMTQQSCNIDVDKWEKNITASQPYPCPGFKVYPQKAFNPIPYKEGAQLFKLGKKDDFDKMFKESYV
;
A
#
# COMPACT_ATOMS: atom_id res chain seq x y z
N TRP A 1 17.29 7.21 -9.44
CA TRP A 1 17.04 5.88 -8.82
C TRP A 1 16.44 4.93 -9.85
N PRO A 2 17.20 4.47 -10.85
CA PRO A 2 16.63 3.83 -12.04
C PRO A 2 15.82 2.57 -11.74
N ALA A 3 16.37 1.66 -10.92
CA ALA A 3 15.68 0.43 -10.53
C ALA A 3 14.36 0.69 -9.78
N VAL A 4 14.36 1.64 -8.84
CA VAL A 4 13.16 2.02 -8.07
C VAL A 4 12.08 2.57 -9.00
N HIS A 5 12.45 3.48 -9.92
CA HIS A 5 11.49 4.05 -10.86
C HIS A 5 10.90 2.99 -11.80
N MET A 6 11.74 2.09 -12.32
CA MET A 6 11.26 0.99 -13.15
C MET A 6 10.33 0.08 -12.35
N GLY A 7 10.65 -0.22 -11.08
CA GLY A 7 9.77 -0.99 -10.20
C GLY A 7 8.42 -0.30 -9.96
N ASP A 8 8.42 0.99 -9.64
CA ASP A 8 7.20 1.79 -9.45
C ASP A 8 6.31 1.79 -10.71
N MET A 9 6.91 1.90 -11.90
CA MET A 9 6.16 1.86 -13.17
C MET A 9 5.66 0.45 -13.49
N LEU A 10 6.51 -0.55 -13.29
CA LEU A 10 6.22 -1.95 -13.61
C LEU A 10 5.04 -2.48 -12.79
N ARG A 11 5.00 -2.21 -11.48
CA ARG A 11 3.89 -2.67 -10.63
C ARG A 11 2.54 -2.11 -11.05
N LEU A 12 2.49 -0.83 -11.46
CA LEU A 12 1.26 -0.22 -11.97
C LEU A 12 0.86 -0.82 -13.33
N GLY A 13 1.82 -0.95 -14.25
CA GLY A 13 1.57 -1.48 -15.59
C GLY A 13 1.14 -2.95 -15.58
N VAL A 14 1.80 -3.78 -14.78
CA VAL A 14 1.46 -5.21 -14.62
C VAL A 14 0.07 -5.36 -14.01
N LEU A 15 -0.24 -4.65 -12.92
CA LEU A 15 -1.57 -4.68 -12.33
C LEU A 15 -2.65 -4.19 -13.31
N TRP A 16 -2.39 -3.10 -14.05
CA TRP A 16 -3.38 -2.61 -15.01
C TRP A 16 -3.60 -3.59 -16.15
N LYS A 17 -2.55 -4.29 -16.61
CA LYS A 17 -2.62 -5.21 -17.74
C LYS A 17 -3.20 -6.58 -17.36
N MET A 18 -2.84 -7.09 -16.20
CA MET A 18 -3.10 -8.48 -15.78
C MET A 18 -4.13 -8.57 -14.64
N GLY A 19 -4.32 -7.50 -13.87
CA GLY A 19 -5.04 -7.54 -12.60
C GLY A 19 -4.28 -8.32 -11.53
N GLY A 20 -4.96 -8.61 -10.42
CA GLY A 20 -4.43 -9.42 -9.33
C GLY A 20 -3.68 -8.62 -8.27
N LEU A 21 -2.93 -9.34 -7.44
CA LEU A 21 -2.18 -8.79 -6.32
C LEU A 21 -0.72 -8.52 -6.73
N TYR A 22 -0.23 -7.33 -6.40
CA TYR A 22 1.18 -7.00 -6.34
C TYR A 22 1.58 -6.89 -4.87
N SER A 23 2.75 -7.43 -4.53
CA SER A 23 3.45 -7.18 -3.27
C SER A 23 4.94 -7.04 -3.55
N ASP A 24 5.63 -6.22 -2.77
CA ASP A 24 7.10 -6.19 -2.79
C ASP A 24 7.65 -7.57 -2.40
N SER A 25 8.79 -7.95 -2.99
CA SER A 25 9.36 -9.31 -2.83
C SER A 25 9.88 -9.61 -1.42
N ASP A 26 10.04 -8.58 -0.60
CA ASP A 26 10.43 -8.64 0.81
C ASP A 26 9.23 -8.67 1.78
N THR A 27 8.03 -8.95 1.25
CA THR A 27 6.79 -9.11 2.02
C THR A 27 6.56 -10.57 2.40
N ILE A 28 6.26 -10.82 3.68
CA ILE A 28 5.80 -12.13 4.17
C ILE A 28 4.29 -12.06 4.40
N CYS A 29 3.53 -12.95 3.78
CA CYS A 29 2.09 -12.98 3.97
C CYS A 29 1.74 -13.84 5.20
N MET A 30 1.15 -13.22 6.22
CA MET A 30 0.81 -13.84 7.50
C MET A 30 -0.58 -14.47 7.49
N ARG A 31 -1.48 -14.00 6.61
CA ARG A 31 -2.87 -14.45 6.49
C ARG A 31 -3.31 -14.41 5.05
N SER A 32 -4.28 -15.26 4.66
CA SER A 32 -4.83 -15.21 3.31
C SER A 32 -5.38 -13.81 2.99
N VAL A 33 -4.96 -13.30 1.83
CA VAL A 33 -5.46 -12.05 1.22
C VAL A 33 -6.50 -12.33 0.12
N GLU A 34 -6.97 -13.58 0.03
CA GLU A 34 -8.04 -13.96 -0.86
C GLU A 34 -9.32 -13.15 -0.57
N GLY A 35 -9.97 -12.65 -1.62
CA GLY A 35 -11.14 -11.78 -1.50
C GLY A 35 -10.85 -10.31 -1.20
N ILE A 36 -9.60 -9.92 -0.92
CA ILE A 36 -9.22 -8.51 -0.74
C ILE A 36 -8.86 -7.90 -2.09
N THR A 37 -9.85 -7.46 -2.86
CA THR A 37 -9.66 -6.87 -4.20
C THR A 37 -9.83 -5.35 -4.19
N ASN A 38 -9.35 -4.71 -5.27
CA ASN A 38 -9.45 -3.27 -5.52
C ASN A 38 -9.05 -2.46 -4.29
N MET A 39 -7.76 -2.46 -3.96
CA MET A 39 -7.24 -1.91 -2.72
C MET A 39 -5.85 -1.30 -2.84
N VAL A 40 -5.61 -0.32 -1.97
CA VAL A 40 -4.29 0.20 -1.60
C VAL A 40 -4.14 0.20 -0.08
N ALA A 41 -2.91 0.21 0.43
CA ALA A 41 -2.64 0.23 1.86
C ALA A 41 -1.81 1.43 2.28
N LEU A 42 -2.01 1.89 3.51
CA LEU A 42 -1.11 2.86 4.14
C LEU A 42 0.22 2.18 4.50
N GLY A 43 1.33 2.83 4.15
CA GLY A 43 2.67 2.37 4.58
C GLY A 43 3.13 3.04 5.88
N ARG A 44 2.53 4.16 6.25
CA ARG A 44 2.73 4.88 7.50
C ARG A 44 1.51 5.75 7.75
N PRO A 45 1.35 6.37 8.94
CA PRO A 45 0.16 7.15 9.21
C PRO A 45 -0.03 8.26 8.19
N GLY A 46 -1.23 8.40 7.65
CA GLY A 46 -1.54 9.44 6.67
C GLY A 46 -1.09 9.17 5.23
N HIS A 47 -0.32 8.12 4.96
CA HIS A 47 0.35 7.96 3.66
C HIS A 47 0.17 6.57 3.05
N VAL A 48 -0.55 6.55 1.93
CA VAL A 48 -0.64 5.41 1.02
C VAL A 48 0.74 5.10 0.46
N ASN A 49 1.07 3.81 0.42
CA ASN A 49 2.30 3.30 -0.19
C ASN A 49 1.96 2.30 -1.31
N ASN A 50 2.94 1.97 -2.14
CA ASN A 50 2.77 1.09 -3.30
C ASN A 50 3.44 -0.28 -3.12
N HIS A 51 3.73 -0.67 -1.88
CA HIS A 51 4.32 -1.96 -1.51
C HIS A 51 3.36 -3.13 -1.67
N ILE A 52 2.05 -2.90 -1.50
CA ILE A 52 1.01 -3.91 -1.74
C ILE A 52 -0.23 -3.25 -2.33
N MET A 53 -0.76 -3.83 -3.39
CA MET A 53 -1.92 -3.35 -4.14
C MET A 53 -2.63 -4.52 -4.78
N HIS A 54 -3.96 -4.50 -4.84
CA HIS A 54 -4.73 -5.48 -5.59
C HIS A 54 -5.76 -4.75 -6.42
N PHE A 55 -5.81 -5.01 -7.73
CA PHE A 55 -6.81 -4.41 -8.59
C PHE A 55 -7.30 -5.38 -9.65
N ASP A 56 -8.54 -5.20 -10.06
CA ASP A 56 -9.05 -5.83 -11.26
C ASP A 56 -8.28 -5.34 -12.49
N LYS A 57 -8.21 -6.19 -13.51
CA LYS A 57 -7.60 -5.84 -14.78
C LYS A 57 -8.27 -4.59 -15.36
N HIS A 58 -7.47 -3.67 -15.88
CA HIS A 58 -7.89 -2.40 -16.47
C HIS A 58 -8.63 -1.45 -15.52
N HIS A 59 -8.44 -1.60 -14.20
CA HIS A 59 -9.08 -0.73 -13.22
C HIS A 59 -8.73 0.76 -13.48
N PRO A 60 -9.72 1.67 -13.60
CA PRO A 60 -9.51 3.07 -14.00
C PRO A 60 -8.53 3.84 -13.09
N PHE A 61 -8.53 3.52 -11.80
CA PHE A 61 -7.63 4.14 -10.84
C PHE A 61 -6.14 3.95 -11.19
N LEU A 62 -5.76 2.79 -11.73
CA LEU A 62 -4.38 2.52 -12.12
C LEU A 62 -3.96 3.35 -13.33
N ASP A 63 -4.86 3.55 -14.30
CA ASP A 63 -4.62 4.43 -15.45
C ASP A 63 -4.40 5.90 -15.01
N ILE A 64 -5.23 6.38 -14.08
CA ILE A 64 -5.06 7.70 -13.45
C ILE A 64 -3.70 7.80 -12.76
N CYS A 65 -3.30 6.79 -11.99
CA CYS A 65 -2.01 6.74 -11.32
C CYS A 65 -0.83 6.75 -12.30
N MET A 66 -0.88 5.96 -13.37
CA MET A 66 0.16 5.93 -14.41
C MET A 66 0.30 7.29 -15.11
N LYS A 67 -0.81 7.92 -15.49
CA LYS A 67 -0.81 9.26 -16.10
C LYS A 67 -0.26 10.32 -15.15
N SER A 68 -0.69 10.30 -13.89
CA SER A 68 -0.16 11.20 -12.86
C SER A 68 1.34 11.01 -12.68
N TYR A 69 1.80 9.77 -12.59
CA TYR A 69 3.22 9.47 -12.40
C TYR A 69 4.05 9.96 -13.60
N ALA A 70 3.62 9.67 -14.83
CA ALA A 70 4.30 10.17 -16.03
C ALA A 70 4.41 11.71 -16.04
N LYS A 71 3.35 12.43 -15.63
CA LYS A 71 3.33 13.89 -15.57
C LYS A 71 4.20 14.47 -14.45
N SER A 72 4.27 13.81 -13.30
CA SER A 72 4.99 14.30 -12.11
C SER A 72 6.36 13.66 -11.91
N TYR A 73 6.84 12.89 -12.89
CA TYR A 73 8.10 12.14 -12.79
C TYR A 73 9.29 13.06 -12.53
N LYS A 74 10.09 12.73 -11.51
CA LYS A 74 11.34 13.41 -11.19
C LYS A 74 12.44 12.37 -10.97
N ALA A 75 13.40 12.29 -11.89
CA ALA A 75 14.48 11.30 -11.86
C ALA A 75 15.34 11.33 -10.58
N THR A 76 15.41 12.49 -9.92
CA THR A 76 16.13 12.69 -8.66
C THR A 76 15.32 12.29 -7.42
N CYS A 77 14.00 12.09 -7.54
CA CYS A 77 13.12 11.79 -6.42
C CYS A 77 12.66 10.34 -6.46
N TYR A 78 13.29 9.48 -5.66
CA TYR A 78 12.95 8.05 -5.56
C TYR A 78 11.49 7.78 -5.17
N LEU A 79 10.83 8.73 -4.52
CA LEU A 79 9.42 8.65 -4.10
C LEU A 79 8.42 8.99 -5.21
N SER A 80 8.84 9.19 -6.45
CA SER A 80 7.95 9.70 -7.50
C SER A 80 6.72 8.81 -7.74
N GLY A 81 6.87 7.47 -7.73
CA GLY A 81 5.74 6.56 -7.90
C GLY A 81 4.79 6.56 -6.70
N VAL A 82 5.33 6.45 -5.48
CA VAL A 82 4.56 6.52 -4.23
C VAL A 82 3.78 7.84 -4.13
N LYS A 83 4.40 8.97 -4.47
CA LYS A 83 3.76 10.29 -4.45
C LYS A 83 2.61 10.40 -5.44
N ALA A 84 2.73 9.79 -6.62
CA ALA A 84 1.65 9.76 -7.60
C ALA A 84 0.46 8.93 -7.06
N LEU A 85 0.72 7.71 -6.58
CA LEU A 85 -0.32 6.86 -6.00
C LEU A 85 -1.03 7.52 -4.82
N HIS A 86 -0.27 8.12 -3.89
CA HIS A 86 -0.82 8.81 -2.73
C HIS A 86 -1.70 10.00 -3.13
N SER A 87 -1.19 10.87 -4.01
CA SER A 87 -1.95 12.03 -4.50
C SER A 87 -3.25 11.62 -5.20
N MET A 88 -3.19 10.57 -6.05
CA MET A 88 -4.38 10.11 -6.77
C MET A 88 -5.37 9.40 -5.85
N THR A 89 -4.89 8.72 -4.81
CA THR A 89 -5.79 8.16 -3.78
C THR A 89 -6.54 9.27 -3.07
N GLN A 90 -5.85 10.32 -2.61
CA GLN A 90 -6.47 11.47 -1.95
C GLN A 90 -7.54 12.12 -2.83
N GLN A 91 -7.21 12.38 -4.09
CA GLN A 91 -8.12 13.01 -5.05
C GLN A 91 -9.33 12.12 -5.40
N SER A 92 -9.12 10.81 -5.53
CA SER A 92 -10.20 9.89 -5.92
C SER A 92 -11.11 9.50 -4.76
N CYS A 93 -10.60 9.59 -3.53
CA CYS A 93 -11.26 9.02 -2.35
C CYS A 93 -11.80 10.07 -1.37
N ASN A 94 -11.52 11.37 -1.57
CA ASN A 94 -11.92 12.46 -0.65
C ASN A 94 -11.71 12.12 0.84
N ILE A 95 -10.56 11.52 1.14
CA ILE A 95 -10.24 10.91 2.42
C ILE A 95 -9.25 11.77 3.21
N ASP A 96 -9.64 12.19 4.41
CA ASP A 96 -8.72 12.75 5.41
C ASP A 96 -8.10 11.58 6.20
N VAL A 97 -6.99 11.03 5.70
CA VAL A 97 -6.38 9.80 6.21
C VAL A 97 -5.90 9.98 7.65
N ASP A 98 -5.35 11.15 7.99
CA ASP A 98 -4.82 11.45 9.32
C ASP A 98 -5.91 11.45 10.40
N LYS A 99 -7.13 11.87 10.04
CA LYS A 99 -8.28 11.76 10.93
C LYS A 99 -8.86 10.36 10.95
N TRP A 100 -9.01 9.74 9.78
CA TRP A 100 -9.64 8.43 9.64
C TRP A 100 -8.87 7.36 10.41
N GLU A 101 -7.57 7.22 10.24
CA GLU A 101 -6.82 6.07 10.76
C GLU A 101 -6.76 5.97 12.30
N LYS A 102 -6.97 7.09 13.01
CA LYS A 102 -7.00 7.12 14.47
C LYS A 102 -8.22 6.33 14.97
N ASN A 103 -7.98 5.11 15.45
CA ASN A 103 -8.94 4.19 16.11
C ASN A 103 -9.66 3.16 15.22
N ILE A 104 -9.14 2.85 14.04
CA ILE A 104 -9.75 1.88 13.11
C ILE A 104 -9.02 0.57 13.20
N THR A 105 -9.67 -0.59 13.08
CA THR A 105 -9.05 -1.94 13.09
C THR A 105 -8.52 -2.35 11.71
N ALA A 106 -7.67 -3.38 11.63
CA ALA A 106 -7.09 -3.80 10.34
C ALA A 106 -8.14 -4.27 9.32
N SER A 107 -9.30 -4.75 9.79
CA SER A 107 -10.41 -5.25 8.99
C SER A 107 -11.40 -4.17 8.55
N GLN A 108 -11.15 -2.90 8.86
CA GLN A 108 -12.03 -1.78 8.56
C GLN A 108 -11.39 -0.84 7.52
N PRO A 109 -11.39 -1.21 6.23
CA PRO A 109 -10.89 -0.32 5.19
C PRO A 109 -11.83 0.88 4.95
N TYR A 110 -11.27 1.99 4.48
CA TYR A 110 -12.04 3.12 4.00
C TYR A 110 -12.65 2.79 2.62
N PRO A 111 -13.96 2.99 2.42
CA PRO A 111 -14.59 2.80 1.13
C PRO A 111 -14.33 4.01 0.22
N CYS A 112 -13.51 3.84 -0.82
CA CYS A 112 -13.36 4.81 -1.91
C CYS A 112 -14.27 4.43 -3.09
N PRO A 113 -14.60 5.37 -3.98
CA PRO A 113 -15.24 5.03 -5.26
C PRO A 113 -14.39 4.02 -6.07
N GLY A 114 -14.87 2.77 -6.15
CA GLY A 114 -14.25 1.69 -6.93
C GLY A 114 -13.13 0.91 -6.22
N PHE A 115 -12.63 1.36 -5.08
CA PHE A 115 -11.55 0.65 -4.36
C PHE A 115 -11.58 0.94 -2.85
N LYS A 116 -10.70 0.29 -2.10
CA LYS A 116 -10.61 0.39 -0.64
C LYS A 116 -9.22 0.85 -0.21
N VAL A 117 -9.15 1.67 0.83
CA VAL A 117 -7.87 2.02 1.48
C VAL A 117 -7.79 1.27 2.80
N TYR A 118 -6.80 0.40 2.95
CA TYR A 118 -6.56 -0.32 4.19
C TYR A 118 -5.65 0.47 5.13
N PRO A 119 -5.91 0.45 6.46
CA PRO A 119 -5.09 1.15 7.43
C PRO A 119 -3.70 0.51 7.53
N GLN A 120 -2.73 1.24 8.09
CA GLN A 120 -1.35 0.79 8.11
C GLN A 120 -1.20 -0.58 8.78
N LYS A 121 -1.89 -0.82 9.90
CA LYS A 121 -1.79 -2.09 10.62
C LYS A 121 -2.34 -3.32 9.91
N ALA A 122 -3.02 -3.16 8.77
CA ALA A 122 -3.47 -4.29 7.97
C ALA A 122 -2.34 -4.91 7.15
N PHE A 123 -1.34 -4.11 6.76
CA PHE A 123 -0.29 -4.55 5.83
C PHE A 123 1.12 -4.09 6.22
N ASN A 124 1.24 -3.21 7.21
CA ASN A 124 2.50 -2.72 7.73
C ASN A 124 2.42 -2.42 9.24
N PRO A 125 2.15 -3.43 10.10
CA PRO A 125 1.97 -3.26 11.54
C PRO A 125 3.24 -2.76 12.25
N ILE A 126 4.40 -2.92 11.61
CA ILE A 126 5.69 -2.36 12.04
C ILE A 126 6.09 -1.24 11.08
N PRO A 127 6.17 0.02 11.54
CA PRO A 127 6.74 1.08 10.72
C PRO A 127 8.16 0.73 10.26
N TYR A 128 8.53 1.07 9.02
CA TYR A 128 9.84 0.69 8.47
C TYR A 128 11.04 1.15 9.32
N LYS A 129 10.91 2.29 10.02
CA LYS A 129 11.94 2.82 10.94
C LYS A 129 12.17 1.94 12.16
N GLU A 130 11.19 1.11 12.49
CA GLU A 130 11.20 0.22 13.65
C GLU A 130 11.47 -1.24 13.25
N GLY A 131 11.78 -1.52 11.98
CA GLY A 131 12.00 -2.87 11.46
C GLY A 131 13.04 -3.70 12.23
N ALA A 132 13.99 -3.06 12.91
CA ALA A 132 14.95 -3.73 13.80
C ALA A 132 14.27 -4.54 14.93
N GLN A 133 13.02 -4.24 15.28
CA GLN A 133 12.28 -4.99 16.29
C GLN A 133 11.92 -6.41 15.86
N LEU A 134 11.87 -6.69 14.56
CA LEU A 134 11.66 -8.03 14.00
C LEU A 134 12.75 -9.02 14.43
N PHE A 135 13.95 -8.51 14.71
CA PHE A 135 15.12 -9.33 15.05
C PHE A 135 15.43 -9.35 16.56
N LYS A 136 14.58 -8.74 17.39
CA LYS A 136 14.76 -8.75 18.85
C LYS A 136 14.35 -10.10 19.43
N LEU A 137 15.27 -10.73 20.15
CA LEU A 137 15.02 -11.99 20.85
C LEU A 137 13.99 -11.80 21.98
N GLY A 138 13.19 -12.85 22.23
CA GLY A 138 12.21 -12.86 23.33
C GLY A 138 10.96 -12.01 23.10
N LYS A 139 10.65 -11.62 21.85
CA LYS A 139 9.53 -10.74 21.49
C LYS A 139 8.35 -11.43 20.80
N LYS A 140 8.24 -12.76 20.96
CA LYS A 140 7.17 -13.56 20.32
C LYS A 140 5.77 -13.05 20.66
N ASP A 141 5.45 -12.83 21.93
CA ASP A 141 4.09 -12.44 22.32
C ASP A 141 3.71 -11.04 21.81
N ASP A 142 4.68 -10.12 21.81
CA ASP A 142 4.51 -8.78 21.22
C ASP A 142 4.24 -8.91 19.71
N PHE A 143 5.00 -9.77 19.01
CA PHE A 143 4.80 -10.04 17.58
C PHE A 143 3.42 -10.67 17.31
N ASP A 144 3.05 -11.73 18.03
CA ASP A 144 1.76 -12.40 17.86
C ASP A 144 0.59 -11.41 18.08
N LYS A 145 0.71 -10.50 19.06
CA LYS A 145 -0.27 -9.43 19.30
C LYS A 145 -0.33 -8.41 18.16
N MET A 146 0.83 -7.97 17.64
CA MET A 146 0.90 -6.99 16.56
C MET A 146 0.36 -7.52 15.24
N PHE A 147 0.68 -8.77 14.90
CA PHE A 147 0.31 -9.39 13.62
C PHE A 147 -1.03 -10.13 13.68
N LYS A 148 -1.68 -10.20 14.84
CA LYS A 148 -2.99 -10.87 15.02
C LYS A 148 -4.02 -10.49 13.94
N GLU A 149 -4.07 -9.22 13.59
CA GLU A 149 -5.02 -8.68 12.61
C GLU A 149 -4.37 -8.29 11.27
N SER A 150 -3.05 -8.43 11.13
CA SER A 150 -2.33 -8.05 9.92
C SER A 150 -2.30 -9.18 8.89
N TYR A 151 -2.35 -8.83 7.61
CA TYR A 151 -2.17 -9.77 6.50
C TYR A 151 -0.70 -9.96 6.12
N VAL A 152 0.15 -9.01 6.50
CA VAL A 152 1.60 -8.96 6.25
C VAL A 152 2.34 -8.67 7.54
#